data_AF-A0A6B3N080-F1
#
_entry.id   AF-A0A6B3N080-F1
#
_cell.length_a   1.000
_cell.length_b   1.000
_cell.length_c   1.000
_cell.angle_alpha   90.00
_cell.angle_beta   90.00
_cell.angle_gamma   90.00
#
_symmetry.space_group_name_H-M   'P 1'
#
loop_
_entity.id
_entity.type
_entity.pdbx_description
1 polymer ?
#
loop_
_entity_poly.entity_id
_entity_poly.type
_entity_poly.pdbx_seq_one_letter_code
_entity_poly.pdbx_strand_id
1 'polypeptide(L)'
;YTTSQILNGPEDRPNAIGPTNDNDDFTNQSTTIPAGTAQGIDIDPGAVTFDNTVENPNATNLDNVTLLPIAPSVGNAATNDPQVNPQFTTPVDFGPDNQIPDNTTVTIRYEPETGPILEATYTYTEAGGFTLTGGTTVNVGTLTPGQQLDYEVIVDLPETAQVQGYGIPIVAFVDNTTDGNFDVTEDTVFNITVDRPYTGYMQMVQEARILDTDGVTVIQDFSGGDPTGDQEGTLAERAKPGQFIEYRITYTNISEPLVGAGNVVLDAENFTITEDGTAAPNNWVTVTTHEQGTDPSQGDVEYFNNTLSFGNTDPASGEEVTRYVNEVGTVAPGDNGSFVFRRKVD
;
A
#
# COMPACT_ATOMS: atom_id res chain seq x y z
N TYR A 1 -10.84 21.70 17.06
CA TYR A 1 -9.43 21.40 16.81
C TYR A 1 -8.64 21.96 17.98
N THR A 2 -8.33 21.11 18.96
CA THR A 2 -7.22 21.41 19.85
C THR A 2 -5.96 21.27 19.04
N THR A 3 -5.08 22.27 19.10
CA THR A 3 -3.78 22.20 18.46
C THR A 3 -2.95 21.16 19.22
N SER A 4 -2.38 20.17 18.53
CA SER A 4 -1.46 19.23 19.16
C SER A 4 -0.26 19.96 19.77
N GLN A 5 0.16 19.49 20.94
CA GLN A 5 1.24 20.09 21.72
C GLN A 5 2.61 19.54 21.33
N ILE A 6 2.65 18.53 20.48
CA ILE A 6 3.80 18.03 19.74
C ILE A 6 3.25 17.62 18.38
N LEU A 7 4.06 17.69 17.34
CA LEU A 7 3.67 17.31 15.98
C LEU A 7 4.63 16.24 15.50
N ASN A 8 4.12 15.22 14.83
CA ASN A 8 4.87 14.10 14.32
C ASN A 8 4.22 13.64 13.02
N GLY A 9 4.98 13.58 11.93
CA GLY A 9 4.41 13.20 10.64
C GLY A 9 5.46 12.97 9.58
N PRO A 10 5.06 12.89 8.29
CA PRO A 10 5.99 12.65 7.19
C PRO A 10 7.12 13.68 7.15
N GLU A 11 8.22 13.31 6.50
CA GLU A 11 9.37 14.19 6.26
C GLU A 11 8.95 15.60 5.82
N ASP A 12 9.50 16.62 6.49
CA ASP A 12 9.23 18.04 6.29
C ASP A 12 7.74 18.46 6.48
N ARG A 13 6.89 17.55 6.99
CA ARG A 13 5.44 17.71 7.15
C ARG A 13 4.95 17.20 8.53
N PRO A 14 5.55 17.63 9.65
CA PRO A 14 5.13 17.18 10.99
C PRO A 14 3.67 17.57 11.32
N ASN A 15 3.11 18.56 10.63
CA ASN A 15 1.74 19.03 10.79
C ASN A 15 0.74 18.40 9.81
N ALA A 16 1.08 17.25 9.23
CA ALA A 16 0.17 16.51 8.37
C ALA A 16 -1.13 16.14 9.13
N ILE A 17 -2.17 15.92 8.35
CA ILE A 17 -3.50 15.56 8.83
C ILE A 17 -4.00 14.46 7.92
N GLY A 18 -4.41 13.33 8.45
CA GLY A 18 -5.06 12.27 7.69
C GLY A 18 -5.51 11.16 8.62
N PRO A 19 -6.45 10.30 8.23
CA PRO A 19 -7.71 10.68 7.60
C PRO A 19 -8.59 11.57 8.49
N THR A 20 -8.42 11.59 9.81
CA THR A 20 -9.35 12.30 10.72
C THR A 20 -8.74 13.54 11.36
N ASN A 21 -7.49 13.48 11.81
CA ASN A 21 -6.78 14.56 12.47
C ASN A 21 -5.26 14.41 12.27
N ASP A 22 -4.46 15.06 13.12
CA ASP A 22 -3.00 15.03 13.09
C ASP A 22 -2.43 13.88 13.94
N ASN A 23 -3.23 12.89 14.34
CA ASN A 23 -2.76 11.67 15.04
C ASN A 23 -2.95 10.41 14.19
N ASP A 24 -3.27 10.58 12.90
CA ASP A 24 -3.47 9.49 11.95
C ASP A 24 -2.92 9.84 10.56
N ASP A 25 -2.15 10.93 10.47
CA ASP A 25 -1.41 11.23 9.27
C ASP A 25 -0.48 10.06 8.94
N PHE A 26 -0.11 9.95 7.67
CA PHE A 26 0.52 8.72 7.19
C PHE A 26 1.52 8.93 6.06
N THR A 27 2.43 7.95 5.98
CA THR A 27 3.37 7.76 4.90
C THR A 27 3.16 6.38 4.28
N ASN A 28 2.73 6.31 3.02
CA ASN A 28 2.64 5.06 2.27
C ASN A 28 3.92 4.83 1.45
N GLN A 29 4.50 3.64 1.56
CA GLN A 29 5.65 3.26 0.74
C GLN A 29 5.59 1.77 0.39
N SER A 30 6.06 1.41 -0.80
CA SER A 30 6.08 0.01 -1.22
C SER A 30 7.46 -0.61 -1.11
N THR A 31 7.47 -1.87 -0.71
CA THR A 31 8.60 -2.78 -0.94
C THR A 31 8.77 -3.02 -2.44
N THR A 32 9.99 -3.29 -2.89
CA THR A 32 10.21 -3.70 -4.28
C THR A 32 9.76 -5.13 -4.49
N ILE A 33 8.88 -5.37 -5.46
CA ILE A 33 8.48 -6.72 -5.87
C ILE A 33 9.35 -7.16 -7.05
N PRO A 34 10.09 -8.28 -6.95
CA PRO A 34 10.89 -8.77 -8.08
C PRO A 34 10.01 -9.05 -9.31
N ALA A 35 10.54 -8.74 -10.50
CA ALA A 35 9.84 -8.99 -11.74
C ALA A 35 9.54 -10.50 -11.93
N GLY A 36 8.32 -10.81 -12.38
CA GLY A 36 7.86 -12.19 -12.57
C GLY A 36 7.40 -12.88 -11.28
N THR A 37 7.29 -12.15 -10.18
CA THR A 37 6.64 -12.67 -8.96
C THR A 37 5.13 -12.70 -9.20
N ALA A 38 4.54 -13.89 -9.04
CA ALA A 38 3.10 -14.10 -9.06
C ALA A 38 2.43 -13.28 -7.96
N GLN A 39 1.23 -12.73 -8.23
CA GLN A 39 0.45 -12.04 -7.21
C GLN A 39 -0.14 -13.05 -6.21
N GLY A 40 -0.30 -12.63 -4.96
CA GLY A 40 -1.08 -13.40 -3.99
C GLY A 40 -0.36 -14.63 -3.41
N ILE A 41 0.95 -14.64 -3.51
CA ILE A 41 1.80 -15.50 -2.69
C ILE A 41 2.32 -14.71 -1.49
N ASP A 42 2.77 -15.41 -0.46
CA ASP A 42 3.60 -14.79 0.56
C ASP A 42 4.98 -14.45 -0.02
N ILE A 43 5.54 -13.33 0.43
CA ILE A 43 6.88 -12.88 0.09
C ILE A 43 7.64 -12.50 1.35
N ASP A 44 8.96 -12.59 1.28
CA ASP A 44 9.89 -11.99 2.24
C ASP A 44 10.32 -10.62 1.68
N PRO A 45 9.60 -9.53 2.02
CA PRO A 45 9.91 -8.22 1.46
C PRO A 45 11.21 -7.67 2.05
N GLY A 46 11.95 -6.89 1.26
CA GLY A 46 13.02 -6.08 1.85
C GLY A 46 12.45 -5.02 2.79
N ALA A 47 13.20 -4.71 3.86
CA ALA A 47 12.85 -3.64 4.79
C ALA A 47 12.59 -2.30 4.07
N VAL A 48 11.63 -1.54 4.59
CA VAL A 48 11.23 -0.22 4.09
C VAL A 48 11.65 0.84 5.10
N THR A 49 12.26 1.92 4.62
CA THR A 49 12.65 3.06 5.44
C THR A 49 11.71 4.22 5.15
N PHE A 50 11.15 4.78 6.22
CA PHE A 50 10.30 5.96 6.25
C PHE A 50 11.06 7.09 6.93
N ASP A 51 10.99 8.29 6.36
CA ASP A 51 11.54 9.50 6.94
C ASP A 51 10.40 10.33 7.54
N ASN A 52 10.54 10.67 8.82
CA ASN A 52 9.54 11.39 9.59
C ASN A 52 10.16 12.61 10.27
N THR A 53 9.34 13.61 10.57
CA THR A 53 9.74 14.83 11.27
C THR A 53 8.91 15.00 12.54
N VAL A 54 9.57 15.31 13.65
CA VAL A 54 8.92 15.75 14.90
C VAL A 54 9.14 17.24 15.12
N GLU A 55 8.10 17.97 15.54
CA GLU A 55 8.16 19.41 15.80
C GLU A 55 7.57 19.77 17.19
N ASN A 56 8.17 20.77 17.82
CA ASN A 56 7.55 21.49 18.93
C ASN A 56 6.85 22.78 18.46
N PRO A 57 5.50 22.80 18.31
CA PRO A 57 4.78 23.98 17.85
C PRO A 57 4.58 25.06 18.94
N ASN A 58 5.00 24.80 20.18
CA ASN A 58 4.71 25.66 21.33
C ASN A 58 5.72 26.80 21.50
N ALA A 59 5.38 27.74 22.37
CA ALA A 59 6.29 28.81 22.81
C ALA A 59 7.26 28.39 23.94
N THR A 60 7.16 27.15 24.43
CA THR A 60 7.99 26.59 25.51
C THR A 60 8.66 25.30 25.07
N ASN A 61 9.77 24.94 25.71
CA ASN A 61 10.45 23.67 25.46
C ASN A 61 9.53 22.48 25.76
N LEU A 62 9.70 21.40 24.99
CA LEU A 62 9.29 20.06 25.36
C LEU A 62 10.58 19.32 25.75
N ASP A 63 10.69 18.93 27.01
CA ASP A 63 11.84 18.18 27.51
C ASP A 63 11.52 16.68 27.49
N ASN A 64 12.55 15.83 27.36
CA ASN A 64 12.42 14.38 27.38
C ASN A 64 11.48 13.80 26.31
N VAL A 65 11.63 14.27 25.07
CA VAL A 65 10.85 13.77 23.94
C VAL A 65 11.38 12.41 23.49
N THR A 66 10.49 11.43 23.43
CA THR A 66 10.77 10.02 23.12
C THR A 66 9.98 9.58 21.90
N LEU A 67 10.57 8.69 21.09
CA LEU A 67 9.96 8.08 19.90
C LEU A 67 9.78 6.57 20.12
N LEU A 68 8.63 6.02 19.77
CA LEU A 68 8.30 4.61 20.01
C LEU A 68 7.30 4.08 18.97
N PRO A 69 7.46 2.85 18.43
CA PRO A 69 6.35 2.18 17.75
C PRO A 69 5.36 1.62 18.78
N ILE A 70 4.07 1.77 18.54
CA ILE A 70 3.01 1.28 19.44
C ILE A 70 2.08 0.31 18.71
N ALA A 71 1.46 -0.60 19.46
CA ALA A 71 0.44 -1.48 18.88
C ALA A 71 -0.79 -0.65 18.47
N PRO A 72 -1.53 -1.04 17.41
CA PRO A 72 -2.79 -0.39 17.02
C PRO A 72 -3.77 -0.20 18.17
N SER A 73 -3.91 -1.19 19.06
CA SER A 73 -4.77 -1.08 20.25
C SER A 73 -4.34 0.01 21.24
N VAL A 74 -3.04 0.28 21.37
CA VAL A 74 -2.50 1.35 22.22
C VAL A 74 -2.82 2.71 21.62
N GLY A 75 -2.64 2.88 20.31
CA GLY A 75 -3.03 4.11 19.59
C GLY A 75 -4.53 4.37 19.72
N ASN A 76 -5.35 3.35 19.48
CA ASN A 76 -6.81 3.43 19.62
C ASN A 76 -7.23 3.83 21.04
N ALA A 77 -6.59 3.27 22.07
CA ALA A 77 -6.85 3.67 23.46
C ALA A 77 -6.45 5.13 23.71
N ALA A 78 -5.34 5.58 23.13
CA ALA A 78 -4.81 6.92 23.34
C ALA A 78 -5.70 8.03 22.74
N THR A 79 -6.32 7.77 21.59
CA THR A 79 -7.13 8.74 20.85
C THR A 79 -8.63 8.64 21.12
N ASN A 80 -9.11 7.49 21.63
CA ASN A 80 -10.56 7.21 21.68
C ASN A 80 -11.13 7.10 23.10
N ASP A 81 -10.29 7.07 24.15
CA ASP A 81 -10.78 7.05 25.53
C ASP A 81 -11.16 8.47 26.00
N PRO A 82 -12.46 8.77 26.21
CA PRO A 82 -12.90 10.09 26.64
C PRO A 82 -12.48 10.44 28.07
N GLN A 83 -12.09 9.45 28.88
CA GLN A 83 -11.60 9.65 30.25
C GLN A 83 -10.13 10.07 30.26
N VAL A 84 -9.37 9.65 29.25
CA VAL A 84 -7.95 9.95 29.09
C VAL A 84 -7.78 11.25 28.31
N ASN A 85 -8.55 11.44 27.25
CA ASN A 85 -8.37 12.59 26.38
C ASN A 85 -9.69 13.20 25.86
N PRO A 86 -10.35 14.04 26.66
CA PRO A 86 -11.62 14.66 26.27
C PRO A 86 -11.51 15.65 25.10
N GLN A 87 -10.29 16.00 24.66
CA GLN A 87 -10.11 16.90 23.52
C GLN A 87 -10.19 16.22 22.15
N PHE A 88 -10.02 14.90 22.07
CA PHE A 88 -10.26 14.15 20.84
C PHE A 88 -11.75 13.92 20.65
N THR A 89 -12.36 14.74 19.77
CA THR A 89 -13.80 14.65 19.47
C THR A 89 -14.12 13.66 18.36
N THR A 90 -13.12 13.21 17.62
CA THR A 90 -13.23 12.27 16.52
C THR A 90 -12.27 11.12 16.79
N PRO A 91 -12.77 9.91 17.05
CA PRO A 91 -11.94 8.73 17.21
C PRO A 91 -11.07 8.46 15.98
N VAL A 92 -9.83 8.03 16.21
CA VAL A 92 -8.92 7.49 15.20
C VAL A 92 -9.00 5.97 15.23
N ASP A 93 -8.90 5.32 14.06
CA ASP A 93 -8.80 3.87 13.97
C ASP A 93 -7.45 3.47 13.36
N PHE A 94 -6.58 2.87 14.18
CA PHE A 94 -5.29 2.34 13.74
C PHE A 94 -5.37 0.89 13.22
N GLY A 95 -6.57 0.30 13.19
CA GLY A 95 -6.79 -1.10 12.81
C GLY A 95 -6.65 -2.08 13.99
N PRO A 96 -6.85 -3.39 13.73
CA PRO A 96 -6.68 -4.43 14.73
C PRO A 96 -5.21 -4.87 14.87
N ASP A 97 -4.83 -5.34 16.06
CA ASP A 97 -3.46 -5.83 16.34
C ASP A 97 -3.04 -6.99 15.42
N ASN A 98 -3.98 -7.86 15.05
CA ASN A 98 -3.71 -8.99 14.16
C ASN A 98 -3.43 -8.62 12.68
N GLN A 99 -3.50 -7.33 12.32
CA GLN A 99 -3.10 -6.88 10.99
C GLN A 99 -1.58 -6.87 10.82
N ILE A 100 -0.82 -6.59 11.88
CA ILE A 100 0.65 -6.59 11.84
C ILE A 100 1.14 -8.03 12.04
N PRO A 101 1.94 -8.60 11.12
CA PRO A 101 2.46 -9.95 11.28
C PRO A 101 3.40 -10.07 12.49
N ASP A 102 3.27 -11.15 13.26
CA ASP A 102 4.22 -11.50 14.32
C ASP A 102 5.65 -11.57 13.77
N ASN A 103 6.61 -11.08 14.56
CA ASN A 103 8.02 -10.93 14.20
C ASN A 103 8.35 -9.78 13.24
N THR A 104 7.38 -8.92 12.91
CA THR A 104 7.69 -7.61 12.32
C THR A 104 8.68 -6.88 13.22
N THR A 105 9.77 -6.38 12.65
CA THR A 105 10.72 -5.55 13.39
C THR A 105 10.63 -4.11 12.93
N VAL A 106 10.72 -3.19 13.89
CA VAL A 106 10.74 -1.75 13.65
C VAL A 106 11.98 -1.20 14.31
N THR A 107 12.83 -0.55 13.53
CA THR A 107 14.00 0.17 14.05
C THR A 107 13.77 1.66 13.90
N ILE A 108 13.79 2.39 15.01
CA ILE A 108 13.80 3.85 15.00
C ILE A 108 15.25 4.31 15.09
N ARG A 109 15.67 5.19 14.19
CA ARG A 109 17.01 5.80 14.19
C ARG A 109 16.90 7.31 14.17
N TYR A 110 17.67 7.97 15.02
CA TYR A 110 17.85 9.41 15.02
C TYR A 110 19.34 9.75 15.01
N GLU A 111 19.74 10.60 14.06
CA GLU A 111 21.11 11.08 13.92
C GLU A 111 21.23 12.55 14.38
N PRO A 112 21.61 12.82 15.64
CA PRO A 112 21.75 14.20 16.11
C PRO A 112 22.90 14.91 15.40
N GLU A 113 22.79 16.23 15.19
CA GLU A 113 23.87 17.07 14.63
C GLU A 113 25.20 16.90 15.39
N THR A 114 25.11 16.68 16.70
CA THR A 114 26.24 16.38 17.57
C THR A 114 25.90 15.23 18.51
N GLY A 115 26.72 14.19 18.51
CA GLY A 115 26.54 13.04 19.40
C GLY A 115 26.62 11.72 18.66
N PRO A 116 26.39 10.59 19.36
CA PRO A 116 26.21 9.29 18.71
C PRO A 116 24.83 9.21 18.06
N ILE A 117 24.73 8.38 17.01
CA ILE A 117 23.44 7.91 16.47
C ILE A 117 22.68 7.20 17.60
N LEU A 118 21.40 7.54 17.74
CA LEU A 118 20.47 6.84 18.63
C LEU A 118 19.67 5.84 17.80
N GLU A 119 19.60 4.60 18.27
CA GLU A 119 18.92 3.52 17.55
C GLU A 119 18.27 2.54 18.53
N ALA A 120 17.03 2.16 18.24
CA ALA A 120 16.27 1.18 19.00
C ALA A 120 15.51 0.26 18.04
N THR A 121 15.61 -1.06 18.26
CA THR A 121 14.87 -2.07 17.50
C THR A 121 13.82 -2.72 18.38
N TYR A 122 12.61 -2.83 17.84
CA TYR A 122 11.45 -3.42 18.46
C TYR A 122 10.99 -4.61 17.64
N THR A 123 10.46 -5.64 18.32
CA THR A 123 9.83 -6.79 17.66
C THR A 123 8.37 -6.85 18.07
N TYR A 124 7.49 -7.03 17.09
CA TYR A 124 6.05 -7.11 17.28
C TYR A 124 5.58 -8.54 17.58
N THR A 125 4.60 -8.65 18.47
CA THR A 125 3.70 -9.80 18.55
C THR A 125 2.27 -9.33 18.80
N GLU A 126 1.26 -9.98 18.23
CA GLU A 126 -0.15 -9.62 18.41
C GLU A 126 -0.52 -9.51 19.90
N ALA A 127 -0.04 -10.47 20.72
CA ALA A 127 -0.38 -10.53 22.14
C ALA A 127 0.38 -9.51 23.01
N GLY A 128 1.56 -9.06 22.58
CA GLY A 128 2.48 -8.26 23.39
C GLY A 128 2.75 -6.86 22.85
N GLY A 129 2.29 -6.53 21.65
CA GLY A 129 2.68 -5.32 20.94
C GLY A 129 4.17 -5.30 20.59
N PHE A 130 4.72 -4.09 20.44
CA PHE A 130 6.15 -3.87 20.22
C PHE A 130 6.93 -3.97 21.53
N THR A 131 7.94 -4.84 21.54
CA THR A 131 8.88 -4.96 22.66
C THR A 131 10.29 -4.60 22.21
N LEU A 132 11.03 -3.82 23.01
CA LEU A 132 12.43 -3.47 22.75
C LEU A 132 13.30 -4.73 22.74
N THR A 133 13.97 -5.01 21.63
CA THR A 133 14.84 -6.17 21.43
C THR A 133 16.29 -5.79 21.10
N GLY A 134 16.55 -4.54 20.72
CA GLY A 134 17.89 -4.02 20.47
C GLY A 134 18.03 -2.54 20.80
N GLY A 135 19.22 -2.13 21.27
CA GLY A 135 19.52 -0.73 21.58
C GLY A 135 18.85 -0.23 22.86
N THR A 136 18.56 1.07 22.88
CA THR A 136 17.84 1.77 23.97
C THR A 136 16.83 2.70 23.33
N THR A 137 15.62 2.82 23.89
CA THR A 137 14.56 3.70 23.38
C THR A 137 15.10 5.06 22.95
N VAL A 138 14.70 5.51 21.76
CA VAL A 138 15.18 6.76 21.17
C VAL A 138 14.55 7.95 21.86
N ASN A 139 15.36 8.64 22.66
CA ASN A 139 15.01 9.92 23.28
C ASN A 139 15.79 11.04 22.62
N VAL A 140 15.09 11.96 21.95
CA VAL A 140 15.70 13.08 21.21
C VAL A 140 16.02 14.27 22.13
N GLY A 141 15.74 14.14 23.44
CA GLY A 141 16.03 15.14 24.45
C GLY A 141 15.03 16.29 24.45
N THR A 142 15.54 17.52 24.43
CA THR A 142 14.70 18.72 24.46
C THR A 142 14.44 19.22 23.04
N LEU A 143 13.16 19.37 22.68
CA LEU A 143 12.73 20.15 21.52
C LEU A 143 12.44 21.59 21.93
N THR A 144 13.21 22.53 21.41
CA THR A 144 12.98 23.97 21.63
C THR A 144 11.83 24.51 20.77
N PRO A 145 11.23 25.67 21.11
CA PRO A 145 10.13 26.26 20.34
C PRO A 145 10.40 26.37 18.83
N GLY A 146 9.54 25.75 18.01
CA GLY A 146 9.64 25.73 16.55
C GLY A 146 10.77 24.86 15.99
N GLN A 147 11.44 24.08 16.83
CA GLN A 147 12.46 23.14 16.38
C GLN A 147 11.82 21.93 15.73
N GLN A 148 12.40 21.51 14.60
CA GLN A 148 12.10 20.27 13.91
C GLN A 148 13.31 19.35 13.97
N LEU A 149 13.08 18.05 14.07
CA LEU A 149 14.10 17.00 13.98
C LEU A 149 13.56 15.86 13.11
N ASP A 150 14.42 15.38 12.20
CA ASP A 150 14.09 14.24 11.35
C ASP A 150 14.61 12.94 11.96
N TYR A 151 13.88 11.85 11.73
CA TYR A 151 14.24 10.51 12.18
C TYR A 151 13.77 9.46 11.16
N GLU A 152 14.46 8.33 11.14
CA GLU A 152 14.13 7.19 10.28
C GLU A 152 13.31 6.15 11.07
N VAL A 153 12.33 5.56 10.41
CA VAL A 153 11.64 4.34 10.85
C VAL A 153 11.88 3.27 9.79
N ILE A 154 12.53 2.19 10.19
CA ILE A 154 12.84 1.07 9.31
C ILE A 154 11.95 -0.11 9.71
N VAL A 155 11.01 -0.46 8.84
CA VAL A 155 10.08 -1.58 9.04
C VAL A 155 10.54 -2.79 8.24
N ASP A 156 10.77 -3.89 8.92
CA ASP A 156 11.13 -5.19 8.32
C ASP A 156 10.01 -6.19 8.65
N LEU A 157 9.23 -6.54 7.62
CA LEU A 157 8.12 -7.48 7.74
C LEU A 157 8.66 -8.91 7.57
N PRO A 158 8.13 -9.92 8.27
CA PRO A 158 8.45 -11.31 7.98
C PRO A 158 7.85 -11.73 6.63
N GLU A 159 8.04 -13.01 6.27
CA GLU A 159 7.30 -13.63 5.17
C GLU A 159 5.78 -13.41 5.36
N THR A 160 5.16 -12.69 4.42
CA THR A 160 3.78 -12.21 4.55
C THR A 160 3.12 -12.04 3.18
N ALA A 161 1.79 -11.98 3.18
CA ALA A 161 0.99 -11.87 1.95
C ALA A 161 1.36 -10.64 1.11
N GLN A 162 1.41 -10.81 -0.21
CA GLN A 162 1.47 -9.70 -1.16
C GLN A 162 0.18 -8.89 -1.22
N VAL A 163 0.28 -7.68 -1.81
CA VAL A 163 -0.84 -6.78 -2.07
C VAL A 163 -1.57 -6.46 -0.77
N GLN A 164 -0.79 -6.11 0.25
CA GLN A 164 -1.28 -5.79 1.58
C GLN A 164 -0.51 -4.60 2.14
N GLY A 165 -1.22 -3.71 2.83
CA GLY A 165 -0.64 -2.62 3.60
C GLY A 165 -0.66 -2.93 5.09
N TYR A 166 0.42 -2.57 5.79
CA TYR A 166 0.59 -2.79 7.23
C TYR A 166 0.81 -1.46 7.92
N GLY A 167 -0.17 -0.93 8.64
CA GLY A 167 -0.03 0.34 9.34
C GLY A 167 0.79 0.16 10.63
N ILE A 168 1.87 0.91 10.78
CA ILE A 168 2.73 0.92 11.96
C ILE A 168 2.61 2.30 12.64
N PRO A 169 1.86 2.42 13.75
CA PRO A 169 1.75 3.67 14.47
C PRO A 169 3.04 4.00 15.22
N ILE A 170 3.55 5.21 15.03
CA ILE A 170 4.75 5.76 15.68
C ILE A 170 4.35 6.96 16.52
N VAL A 171 4.58 6.87 17.83
CA VAL A 171 4.28 7.95 18.77
C VAL A 171 5.52 8.77 19.07
N ALA A 172 5.38 10.09 19.01
CA ALA A 172 6.29 11.04 19.64
C ALA A 172 5.60 11.62 20.89
N PHE A 173 6.27 11.57 22.03
CA PHE A 173 5.67 12.01 23.30
C PHE A 173 6.69 12.62 24.25
N VAL A 174 6.21 13.47 25.16
CA VAL A 174 6.98 13.89 26.34
C VAL A 174 6.86 12.78 27.37
N ASP A 175 7.96 12.07 27.60
CA ASP A 175 8.04 11.00 28.59
C ASP A 175 8.13 11.62 30.00
N ASN A 176 7.02 11.61 30.73
CA ASN A 176 6.94 12.27 32.05
C ASN A 176 7.52 11.41 33.17
N THR A 177 7.70 10.11 32.95
CA THR A 177 8.15 9.15 33.97
C THR A 177 9.61 8.74 33.79
N THR A 178 10.22 9.10 32.67
CA THR A 178 11.60 8.80 32.26
C THR A 178 11.90 7.30 32.13
N ASP A 179 10.87 6.49 31.86
CA ASP A 179 10.99 5.03 31.76
C ASP A 179 11.10 4.53 30.30
N GLY A 180 10.92 5.42 29.32
CA GLY A 180 10.99 5.12 27.90
C GLY A 180 9.80 4.32 27.36
N ASN A 181 8.70 4.21 28.12
CA ASN A 181 7.44 3.62 27.68
C ASN A 181 6.40 4.72 27.47
N PHE A 182 5.42 4.46 26.62
CA PHE A 182 4.28 5.35 26.44
C PHE A 182 3.09 4.86 27.29
N ASP A 183 2.68 5.66 28.27
CA ASP A 183 1.42 5.48 29.00
C ASP A 183 0.59 6.75 28.82
N VAL A 184 -0.51 6.66 28.06
CA VAL A 184 -1.37 7.81 27.78
C VAL A 184 -1.93 8.50 29.04
N THR A 185 -2.00 7.80 30.18
CA THR A 185 -2.46 8.40 31.45
C THR A 185 -1.42 9.25 32.14
N GLU A 186 -0.14 9.05 31.82
CA GLU A 186 1.02 9.77 32.38
C GLU A 186 1.64 10.72 31.33
N ASP A 187 1.66 10.32 30.06
CA ASP A 187 2.28 10.99 28.91
C ASP A 187 1.22 11.72 28.06
N THR A 188 0.67 12.79 28.63
CA THR A 188 -0.47 13.52 28.03
C THR A 188 -0.12 14.43 26.84
N VAL A 189 1.17 14.63 26.54
CA VAL A 189 1.65 15.38 25.37
C VAL A 189 2.25 14.39 24.39
N PHE A 190 1.48 14.06 23.37
CA PHE A 190 1.88 13.10 22.34
C PHE A 190 1.26 13.45 20.99
N ASN A 191 1.80 12.82 19.95
CA ASN A 191 1.28 12.82 18.60
C ASN A 191 1.69 11.53 17.89
N ILE A 192 0.82 10.99 17.05
CA ILE A 192 1.01 9.67 16.41
C ILE A 192 0.95 9.84 14.89
N THR A 193 1.95 9.33 14.19
CA THR A 193 1.93 9.18 12.72
C THR A 193 1.86 7.70 12.36
N VAL A 194 1.47 7.36 11.13
CA VAL A 194 1.36 5.98 10.64
C VAL A 194 2.26 5.76 9.44
N ASP A 195 3.31 4.96 9.64
CA ASP A 195 4.15 4.47 8.55
C ASP A 195 3.55 3.17 8.00
N ARG A 196 3.30 3.12 6.68
CA ARG A 196 2.59 2.00 6.06
C ARG A 196 3.40 1.37 4.92
N PRO A 197 4.16 0.29 5.19
CA PRO A 197 4.74 -0.53 4.13
C PRO A 197 3.68 -1.34 3.39
N TYR A 198 3.80 -1.36 2.07
CA TYR A 198 3.00 -2.19 1.15
C TYR A 198 3.86 -3.30 0.51
N THR A 199 3.40 -4.54 0.60
CA THR A 199 3.97 -5.73 -0.08
C THR A 199 3.48 -5.83 -1.52
N GLY A 200 3.58 -4.72 -2.26
CA GLY A 200 2.85 -4.46 -3.49
C GLY A 200 1.52 -3.77 -3.21
N TYR A 201 1.06 -2.93 -4.13
CA TYR A 201 -0.12 -2.09 -3.95
C TYR A 201 -1.05 -2.04 -5.17
N MET A 202 -0.66 -2.67 -6.27
CA MET A 202 -1.53 -2.87 -7.43
C MET A 202 -2.11 -4.28 -7.40
N GLN A 203 -3.38 -4.38 -7.07
CA GLN A 203 -4.15 -5.60 -7.17
C GLN A 203 -4.61 -5.79 -8.61
N MET A 204 -4.47 -7.00 -9.16
CA MET A 204 -4.88 -7.32 -10.52
C MET A 204 -5.62 -8.65 -10.53
N VAL A 205 -6.73 -8.69 -11.26
CA VAL A 205 -7.56 -9.88 -11.38
C VAL A 205 -7.85 -10.14 -12.85
N GLN A 206 -7.42 -11.30 -13.35
CA GLN A 206 -7.69 -11.70 -14.73
C GLN A 206 -8.80 -12.76 -14.78
N GLU A 207 -9.88 -12.41 -15.46
CA GLU A 207 -11.05 -13.26 -15.65
C GLU A 207 -11.22 -13.59 -17.13
N ALA A 208 -11.87 -14.70 -17.41
CA ALA A 208 -12.28 -15.08 -18.76
C ALA A 208 -13.72 -15.59 -18.78
N ARG A 209 -14.42 -15.34 -19.89
CA ARG A 209 -15.75 -15.90 -20.18
C ARG A 209 -15.83 -16.46 -21.60
N ILE A 210 -16.81 -17.33 -21.84
CA ILE A 210 -17.08 -17.91 -23.18
C ILE A 210 -18.40 -17.36 -23.71
N LEU A 211 -18.35 -16.80 -24.92
CA LEU A 211 -19.53 -16.37 -25.68
C LEU A 211 -19.76 -17.32 -26.86
N ASP A 212 -21.02 -17.56 -27.20
CA ASP A 212 -21.39 -18.38 -28.36
C ASP A 212 -21.02 -17.69 -29.68
N THR A 213 -21.24 -18.38 -30.79
CA THR A 213 -20.89 -17.94 -32.16
C THR A 213 -21.53 -16.62 -32.61
N ASP A 214 -22.56 -16.14 -31.90
CA ASP A 214 -23.17 -14.82 -32.12
C ASP A 214 -22.36 -13.68 -31.46
N GLY A 215 -21.38 -14.02 -30.64
CA GLY A 215 -20.50 -13.09 -29.94
C GLY A 215 -21.16 -12.33 -28.80
N VAL A 216 -22.35 -12.75 -28.35
CA VAL A 216 -23.16 -12.07 -27.32
C VAL A 216 -23.76 -13.06 -26.32
N THR A 217 -24.19 -14.24 -26.74
CA THR A 217 -24.81 -15.23 -25.85
C THR A 217 -23.74 -15.83 -24.93
N VAL A 218 -23.90 -15.64 -23.62
CA VAL A 218 -22.97 -16.18 -22.61
C VAL A 218 -23.18 -17.69 -22.45
N ILE A 219 -22.13 -18.46 -22.69
CA ILE A 219 -22.08 -19.92 -22.45
C ILE A 219 -21.53 -20.20 -21.06
N GLN A 220 -20.43 -19.55 -20.72
CA GLN A 220 -19.84 -19.53 -19.40
C GLN A 220 -19.57 -18.06 -19.07
N ASP A 221 -20.07 -17.58 -17.93
CA ASP A 221 -19.82 -16.23 -17.46
C ASP A 221 -18.38 -16.08 -16.95
N PHE A 222 -17.97 -14.85 -16.64
CA PHE A 222 -16.65 -14.59 -16.09
C PHE A 222 -16.40 -15.49 -14.87
N SER A 223 -15.31 -16.25 -14.96
CA SER A 223 -14.89 -17.18 -13.94
C SER A 223 -13.41 -17.05 -13.67
N GLY A 224 -13.07 -17.08 -12.38
CA GLY A 224 -11.72 -17.01 -11.83
C GLY A 224 -11.32 -15.60 -11.41
N GLY A 225 -10.06 -15.45 -11.02
CA GLY A 225 -9.54 -14.25 -10.38
C GLY A 225 -9.73 -14.24 -8.86
N ASP A 226 -8.72 -14.71 -8.12
CA ASP A 226 -8.64 -14.41 -6.69
C ASP A 226 -7.90 -13.08 -6.53
N PRO A 227 -8.49 -12.02 -5.94
CA PRO A 227 -7.78 -10.77 -5.64
C PRO A 227 -6.50 -10.96 -4.81
N THR A 228 -6.38 -12.11 -4.15
CA THR A 228 -5.25 -12.54 -3.32
C THR A 228 -4.46 -13.69 -3.93
N GLY A 229 -4.57 -13.97 -5.24
CA GLY A 229 -3.90 -15.10 -5.89
C GLY A 229 -3.71 -14.96 -7.41
N ASP A 230 -2.61 -15.54 -7.93
CA ASP A 230 -2.30 -15.69 -9.37
C ASP A 230 -3.21 -16.72 -10.07
N GLN A 231 -4.49 -16.74 -9.74
CA GLN A 231 -5.48 -17.63 -10.35
C GLN A 231 -6.03 -16.92 -11.59
N GLU A 232 -5.36 -17.15 -12.74
CA GLU A 232 -5.97 -16.89 -14.04
C GLU A 232 -7.40 -17.46 -14.10
N GLY A 233 -8.28 -16.78 -14.82
CA GLY A 233 -9.65 -17.22 -15.08
C GLY A 233 -9.74 -18.69 -15.51
N THR A 234 -10.09 -19.62 -14.62
CA THR A 234 -10.25 -21.02 -15.01
C THR A 234 -11.57 -21.22 -15.71
N LEU A 235 -11.54 -21.30 -17.04
CA LEU A 235 -12.69 -21.75 -17.81
C LEU A 235 -12.97 -23.24 -17.53
N ALA A 236 -14.20 -23.58 -17.15
CA ALA A 236 -14.60 -24.95 -16.84
C ALA A 236 -14.97 -25.70 -18.13
N GLU A 237 -15.46 -24.96 -19.12
CA GLU A 237 -15.71 -25.45 -20.47
C GLU A 237 -14.56 -25.10 -21.41
N ARG A 238 -14.37 -25.92 -22.45
CA ARG A 238 -13.47 -25.61 -23.56
C ARG A 238 -14.29 -24.88 -24.63
N ALA A 239 -13.91 -23.65 -24.94
CA ALA A 239 -14.48 -22.92 -26.06
C ALA A 239 -14.29 -23.72 -27.37
N LYS A 240 -15.33 -23.75 -28.19
CA LYS A 240 -15.38 -24.49 -29.46
C LYS A 240 -15.02 -23.57 -30.63
N PRO A 241 -14.56 -24.13 -31.77
CA PRO A 241 -14.35 -23.35 -32.98
C PRO A 241 -15.53 -22.44 -33.31
N GLY A 242 -15.25 -21.18 -33.61
CA GLY A 242 -16.22 -20.13 -33.90
C GLY A 242 -16.81 -19.41 -32.68
N GLN A 243 -16.60 -19.92 -31.47
CA GLN A 243 -16.98 -19.23 -30.22
C GLN A 243 -15.91 -18.20 -29.83
N PHE A 244 -16.24 -17.34 -28.88
CA PHE A 244 -15.33 -16.30 -28.40
C PHE A 244 -14.91 -16.56 -26.97
N ILE A 245 -13.66 -16.21 -26.68
CA ILE A 245 -13.17 -16.02 -25.33
C ILE A 245 -13.01 -14.51 -25.13
N GLU A 246 -13.67 -13.97 -24.11
CA GLU A 246 -13.48 -12.58 -23.70
C GLU A 246 -12.76 -12.56 -22.38
N TYR A 247 -11.67 -11.81 -22.33
CA TYR A 247 -10.83 -11.62 -21.16
C TYR A 247 -11.13 -10.26 -20.56
N ARG A 248 -11.12 -10.19 -19.24
CA ARG A 248 -11.20 -8.95 -18.47
C ARG A 248 -10.12 -8.96 -17.42
N ILE A 249 -9.29 -7.93 -17.44
CA ILE A 249 -8.32 -7.67 -16.38
C ILE A 249 -8.85 -6.48 -15.60
N THR A 250 -9.15 -6.65 -14.32
CA THR A 250 -9.43 -5.52 -13.43
C THR A 250 -8.18 -5.20 -12.62
N TYR A 251 -7.99 -3.92 -12.31
CA TYR A 251 -6.88 -3.45 -11.50
C TYR A 251 -7.36 -2.43 -10.48
N THR A 252 -6.75 -2.44 -9.30
CA THR A 252 -7.05 -1.51 -8.21
C THR A 252 -5.75 -1.12 -7.52
N ASN A 253 -5.54 0.18 -7.29
CA ASN A 253 -4.53 0.63 -6.35
C ASN A 253 -5.11 0.54 -4.93
N ILE A 254 -4.62 -0.39 -4.13
CA ILE A 254 -5.16 -0.66 -2.78
C ILE A 254 -4.55 0.23 -1.69
N SER A 255 -3.69 1.18 -2.06
CA SER A 255 -3.07 2.07 -1.09
C SER A 255 -4.06 3.09 -0.50
N GLU A 256 -3.76 3.57 0.71
CA GLU A 256 -4.62 4.51 1.43
C GLU A 256 -4.70 5.84 0.66
N PRO A 257 -5.91 6.33 0.34
CA PRO A 257 -6.08 7.55 -0.41
C PRO A 257 -5.75 8.80 0.39
N LEU A 258 -5.37 9.87 -0.31
CA LEU A 258 -5.13 11.16 0.32
C LEU A 258 -6.43 11.69 0.93
N VAL A 259 -6.52 11.60 2.25
CA VAL A 259 -7.52 12.28 3.07
C VAL A 259 -6.79 13.25 3.99
N GLY A 260 -7.25 14.49 4.05
CA GLY A 260 -6.55 15.56 4.77
C GLY A 260 -5.44 16.20 3.93
N ALA A 261 -4.29 16.50 4.53
CA ALA A 261 -3.19 17.23 3.89
C ALA A 261 -1.83 16.82 4.45
N GLY A 262 -0.80 16.82 3.61
CA GLY A 262 0.59 16.56 4.05
C GLY A 262 1.01 15.10 4.09
N ASN A 263 0.08 14.15 3.96
CA ASN A 263 0.38 12.72 3.87
C ASN A 263 1.11 12.36 2.59
N VAL A 264 1.88 11.28 2.63
CA VAL A 264 2.55 10.71 1.46
C VAL A 264 1.71 9.55 0.92
N VAL A 265 1.30 9.68 -0.34
CA VAL A 265 0.52 8.67 -1.06
C VAL A 265 1.37 7.85 -2.01
N LEU A 266 0.80 6.75 -2.51
CA LEU A 266 1.48 5.80 -3.37
C LEU A 266 0.73 5.66 -4.70
N ASP A 267 0.96 6.60 -5.61
CA ASP A 267 0.45 6.55 -6.99
C ASP A 267 1.19 5.47 -7.79
N ALA A 268 0.46 4.67 -8.56
CA ALA A 268 1.06 3.79 -9.56
C ALA A 268 1.33 4.59 -10.83
N GLU A 269 2.52 5.18 -10.94
CA GLU A 269 2.93 5.93 -12.11
C GLU A 269 3.34 5.01 -13.28
N ASN A 270 3.02 5.42 -14.51
CA ASN A 270 3.37 4.69 -15.75
C ASN A 270 2.90 3.22 -15.73
N PHE A 271 1.78 2.96 -15.05
CA PHE A 271 1.18 1.63 -14.99
C PHE A 271 0.80 1.17 -16.39
N THR A 272 1.24 -0.05 -16.72
CA THR A 272 1.07 -0.64 -18.05
C THR A 272 0.70 -2.11 -17.89
N ILE A 273 -0.34 -2.54 -18.59
CA ILE A 273 -0.76 -3.94 -18.64
C ILE A 273 -0.30 -4.52 -19.98
N THR A 274 0.41 -5.65 -19.94
CA THR A 274 0.85 -6.35 -21.15
C THR A 274 0.27 -7.75 -21.18
N GLU A 275 -0.55 -8.02 -22.20
CA GLU A 275 -1.07 -9.35 -22.49
C GLU A 275 -0.36 -9.90 -23.73
N ASP A 276 0.57 -10.83 -23.53
CA ASP A 276 1.33 -11.47 -24.60
C ASP A 276 0.93 -12.93 -24.76
N GLY A 277 0.27 -13.25 -25.88
CA GLY A 277 -0.22 -14.60 -26.17
C GLY A 277 0.86 -15.58 -26.63
N THR A 278 2.07 -15.09 -26.87
CA THR A 278 3.24 -15.87 -27.29
C THR A 278 4.14 -16.26 -26.11
N ALA A 279 3.98 -15.58 -24.97
CA ALA A 279 4.80 -15.78 -23.78
C ALA A 279 4.10 -16.68 -22.77
N ALA A 280 4.76 -17.75 -22.32
CA ALA A 280 4.20 -18.63 -21.29
C ALA A 280 3.93 -17.86 -19.98
N PRO A 281 2.84 -18.17 -19.25
CA PRO A 281 1.93 -19.30 -19.46
C PRO A 281 0.87 -19.09 -20.56
N ASN A 282 0.69 -17.87 -21.05
CA ASN A 282 -0.25 -17.58 -22.14
C ASN A 282 0.08 -18.37 -23.41
N ASN A 283 -0.97 -18.84 -24.08
CA ASN A 283 -0.86 -19.60 -25.32
C ASN A 283 -1.99 -19.31 -26.33
N TRP A 284 -2.85 -18.34 -26.01
CA TRP A 284 -4.12 -18.11 -26.69
C TRP A 284 -3.95 -17.79 -28.18
N VAL A 285 -2.80 -17.24 -28.59
CA VAL A 285 -2.54 -16.86 -29.99
C VAL A 285 -2.47 -18.05 -30.93
N THR A 286 -2.19 -19.25 -30.41
CA THR A 286 -2.01 -20.46 -31.22
C THR A 286 -3.33 -21.08 -31.70
N VAL A 287 -4.45 -20.68 -31.09
CA VAL A 287 -5.78 -21.26 -31.30
C VAL A 287 -6.88 -20.21 -31.43
N THR A 288 -6.51 -18.92 -31.42
CA THR A 288 -7.49 -17.83 -31.53
C THR A 288 -6.99 -16.64 -32.36
N THR A 289 -7.90 -16.04 -33.12
CA THR A 289 -7.69 -14.76 -33.80
C THR A 289 -8.27 -13.58 -33.02
N HIS A 290 -7.73 -12.39 -33.25
CA HIS A 290 -8.23 -11.17 -32.65
C HIS A 290 -9.62 -10.81 -33.19
N GLU A 291 -10.42 -10.17 -32.35
CA GLU A 291 -11.75 -9.68 -32.67
C GLU A 291 -11.90 -8.25 -32.14
N GLN A 292 -12.41 -7.35 -32.98
CA GLN A 292 -12.63 -5.95 -32.62
C GLN A 292 -13.53 -5.80 -31.38
N GLY A 293 -13.35 -4.69 -30.68
CA GLY A 293 -14.08 -4.35 -29.47
C GLY A 293 -13.21 -4.40 -28.22
N THR A 294 -11.91 -4.14 -28.36
CA THR A 294 -11.01 -3.94 -27.23
C THR A 294 -11.45 -2.67 -26.46
N ASP A 295 -11.61 -2.78 -25.15
CA ASP A 295 -12.22 -1.74 -24.31
C ASP A 295 -11.42 -1.53 -23.01
N PRO A 296 -10.43 -0.61 -23.00
CA PRO A 296 -9.76 -0.17 -21.79
C PRO A 296 -10.57 0.92 -21.09
N SER A 297 -10.68 0.86 -19.76
CA SER A 297 -11.31 1.95 -18.98
C SER A 297 -10.44 3.20 -18.92
N GLN A 298 -9.12 3.05 -19.09
CA GLN A 298 -8.12 4.12 -19.06
C GLN A 298 -6.94 3.78 -19.97
N GLY A 299 -6.30 4.82 -20.50
CA GLY A 299 -5.14 4.66 -21.38
C GLY A 299 -5.48 4.20 -22.79
N ASP A 300 -4.49 4.27 -23.67
CA ASP A 300 -4.56 3.70 -25.02
C ASP A 300 -4.05 2.25 -25.00
N VAL A 301 -4.43 1.47 -26.01
CA VAL A 301 -3.94 0.09 -26.23
C VAL A 301 -3.13 0.05 -27.50
N GLU A 302 -1.87 -0.37 -27.43
CA GLU A 302 -1.04 -0.68 -28.59
C GLU A 302 -1.13 -2.17 -28.93
N TYR A 303 -1.31 -2.46 -30.22
CA TYR A 303 -1.48 -3.82 -30.74
C TYR A 303 -0.24 -4.28 -31.48
N PHE A 304 0.15 -5.54 -31.30
CA PHE A 304 1.34 -6.09 -31.93
C PHE A 304 1.07 -7.43 -32.63
N ASN A 305 1.75 -7.62 -33.76
CA ASN A 305 2.06 -8.94 -34.30
C ASN A 305 3.54 -9.23 -34.09
N ASN A 306 3.87 -10.09 -33.13
CA ASN A 306 5.21 -10.29 -32.62
C ASN A 306 5.85 -8.94 -32.22
N THR A 307 6.88 -8.50 -32.96
CA THR A 307 7.56 -7.23 -32.73
C THR A 307 7.00 -6.07 -33.56
N LEU A 308 6.09 -6.34 -34.51
CA LEU A 308 5.50 -5.32 -35.38
C LEU A 308 4.34 -4.65 -34.65
N SER A 309 4.43 -3.33 -34.43
CA SER A 309 3.33 -2.52 -33.92
C SER A 309 2.33 -2.19 -35.03
N PHE A 310 1.04 -2.31 -34.70
CA PHE A 310 -0.08 -1.79 -35.49
C PHE A 310 -0.54 -0.40 -35.02
N GLY A 311 0.11 0.17 -34.00
CA GLY A 311 -0.29 1.41 -33.35
C GLY A 311 -1.49 1.21 -32.41
N ASN A 312 -2.19 2.31 -32.11
CA ASN A 312 -3.25 2.34 -31.09
C ASN A 312 -4.68 2.27 -31.66
N THR A 313 -4.83 1.86 -32.91
CA THR A 313 -6.15 1.63 -33.51
C THR A 313 -6.47 0.14 -33.44
N ASP A 314 -7.63 -0.20 -32.85
CA ASP A 314 -8.10 -1.59 -32.74
C ASP A 314 -8.13 -2.25 -34.14
N PRO A 315 -7.31 -3.28 -34.40
CA PRO A 315 -7.20 -3.92 -35.70
C PRO A 315 -8.51 -4.56 -36.16
N ALA A 316 -8.61 -4.93 -37.44
CA ALA A 316 -9.82 -5.59 -37.91
C ALA A 316 -10.01 -6.99 -37.30
N SER A 317 -11.27 -7.43 -37.11
CA SER A 317 -11.53 -8.82 -36.73
C SER A 317 -10.88 -9.80 -37.71
N GLY A 318 -10.22 -10.83 -37.17
CA GLY A 318 -9.45 -11.81 -37.93
C GLY A 318 -7.98 -11.43 -38.17
N GLU A 319 -7.54 -10.23 -37.78
CA GLU A 319 -6.12 -9.89 -37.81
C GLU A 319 -5.30 -10.71 -36.80
N GLU A 320 -4.04 -10.93 -37.12
CA GLU A 320 -3.12 -11.65 -36.24
C GLU A 320 -2.51 -10.68 -35.22
N VAL A 321 -3.20 -10.49 -34.09
CA VAL A 321 -2.65 -9.77 -32.92
C VAL A 321 -2.14 -10.79 -31.91
N THR A 322 -0.85 -10.70 -31.59
CA THR A 322 -0.16 -11.61 -30.66
C THR A 322 0.06 -10.99 -29.29
N ARG A 323 0.01 -9.66 -29.16
CA ARG A 323 0.22 -8.96 -27.89
C ARG A 323 -0.56 -7.64 -27.85
N TYR A 324 -1.10 -7.32 -26.67
CA TYR A 324 -1.73 -6.05 -26.33
C TYR A 324 -0.94 -5.37 -25.24
N VAL A 325 -0.74 -4.05 -25.36
CA VAL A 325 -0.11 -3.22 -24.34
C VAL A 325 -1.05 -2.07 -24.01
N ASN A 326 -1.67 -2.09 -22.83
CA ASN A 326 -2.51 -1.01 -22.34
C ASN A 326 -1.67 -0.05 -21.49
N GLU A 327 -1.42 1.14 -22.01
CA GLU A 327 -0.68 2.22 -21.34
C GLU A 327 -1.64 3.02 -20.43
N VAL A 328 -1.95 2.47 -19.26
CA VAL A 328 -2.96 3.04 -18.33
C VAL A 328 -2.55 4.43 -17.83
N GLY A 329 -1.26 4.66 -17.58
CA GLY A 329 -0.74 5.91 -17.05
C GLY A 329 -0.69 5.89 -15.52
N THR A 330 -1.35 6.84 -14.85
CA THR A 330 -1.34 6.91 -13.38
C THR A 330 -2.61 6.30 -12.80
N VAL A 331 -2.46 5.41 -11.82
CA VAL A 331 -3.58 4.93 -10.99
C VAL A 331 -3.37 5.42 -9.56
N ALA A 332 -4.17 6.41 -9.15
CA ALA A 332 -4.09 6.98 -7.80
C ALA A 332 -4.60 5.97 -6.74
N PRO A 333 -4.22 6.11 -5.45
CA PRO A 333 -4.75 5.31 -4.36
C PRO A 333 -6.30 5.20 -4.38
N GLY A 334 -6.81 3.99 -4.21
CA GLY A 334 -8.24 3.68 -4.24
C GLY A 334 -8.88 3.67 -5.64
N ASP A 335 -8.21 4.18 -6.68
CA ASP A 335 -8.71 4.12 -8.04
C ASP A 335 -8.59 2.69 -8.60
N ASN A 336 -9.47 2.41 -9.55
CA ASN A 336 -9.57 1.12 -10.22
C ASN A 336 -9.94 1.29 -11.70
N GLY A 337 -9.76 0.21 -12.46
CA GLY A 337 -10.16 0.15 -13.85
C GLY A 337 -10.17 -1.27 -14.40
N SER A 338 -10.38 -1.38 -15.70
CA SER A 338 -10.40 -2.65 -16.41
C SER A 338 -9.84 -2.55 -17.83
N PHE A 339 -9.27 -3.65 -18.31
CA PHE A 339 -8.88 -3.87 -19.69
C PHE A 339 -9.58 -5.10 -20.24
N VAL A 340 -10.45 -4.93 -21.25
CA VAL A 340 -11.22 -6.01 -21.88
C VAL A 340 -10.76 -6.21 -23.31
N PHE A 341 -10.51 -7.47 -23.69
CA PHE A 341 -10.25 -7.85 -25.07
C PHE A 341 -10.87 -9.21 -25.38
N ARG A 342 -11.18 -9.45 -26.66
CA ARG A 342 -11.84 -10.67 -27.09
C ARG A 342 -11.09 -11.35 -28.22
N ARG A 343 -11.21 -12.68 -28.26
CA ARG A 343 -10.60 -13.51 -29.28
C ARG A 343 -11.59 -14.58 -29.74
N LYS A 344 -11.51 -14.96 -31.01
CA LYS A 344 -12.34 -16.03 -31.59
C LYS A 344 -11.53 -17.30 -31.74
N VAL A 345 -12.10 -18.43 -31.36
CA VAL A 345 -11.46 -19.75 -31.50
C VAL A 345 -11.53 -20.20 -32.96
N ASP A 346 -10.40 -20.64 -33.50
CA ASP A 346 -10.25 -21.07 -34.90
C ASP A 346 -10.91 -22.42 -35.23
#